data_AF-A0A1I4KJG9-F1
#
_entry.id   AF-A0A1I4KJG9-F1
#
_cell.length_a   1.000
_cell.length_b   1.000
_cell.length_c   1.000
_cell.angle_alpha   90.00
_cell.angle_beta   90.00
_cell.angle_gamma   90.00
#
_symmetry.space_group_name_H-M   'P 1'
#
loop_
_entity.id
_entity.type
_entity.pdbx_description
1 polymer ?
#
loop_
_entity_poly.entity_id
_entity_poly.type
_entity_poly.pdbx_seq_one_letter_code
_entity_poly.pdbx_strand_id
1 'polypeptide(L)' 'MKCPNCGTSTRFNFSHCPHCGYKMDLEVEGPIPNWRYLPGFRSKTPWKMILATVIYIWILLAIIVSFFGGII' A
#
# COMPACT_ATOMS: atom_id res chain seq x y z
N MET A 1 16.42 0.93 -26.54
CA MET A 1 17.45 -0.12 -26.72
C MET A 1 17.43 -0.68 -28.15
N LYS A 2 18.59 -0.92 -28.75
CA LYS A 2 18.72 -1.50 -30.11
C LYS A 2 18.97 -3.01 -29.97
N CYS A 3 18.18 -3.82 -30.67
CA CYS A 3 18.39 -5.28 -30.67
C CYS A 3 19.70 -5.64 -31.39
N PRO A 4 20.59 -6.47 -30.81
CA PRO A 4 21.81 -6.90 -31.49
C PRO A 4 21.56 -7.88 -32.64
N ASN A 5 20.42 -8.59 -32.63
CA ASN A 5 20.07 -9.57 -33.66
C ASN A 5 19.38 -8.92 -34.88
N CYS A 6 18.26 -8.21 -34.68
CA CYS A 6 17.49 -7.64 -35.80
C CYS A 6 17.71 -6.14 -36.04
N GLY A 7 18.48 -5.45 -35.19
CA GLY A 7 18.75 -4.02 -35.33
C GLY A 7 17.58 -3.08 -35.01
N THR A 8 16.38 -3.61 -34.71
CA THR A 8 15.20 -2.83 -34.34
C THR A 8 15.44 -2.03 -33.05
N SER A 9 15.12 -0.74 -33.07
CA SER A 9 15.14 0.12 -31.90
C SER A 9 13.78 0.10 -31.20
N THR A 10 13.78 -0.22 -29.91
CA THR A 10 12.59 -0.17 -29.06
C THR A 10 12.77 0.90 -27.98
N ARG A 11 11.68 1.59 -27.62
CA ARG A 11 11.71 2.65 -26.59
C ARG A 11 11.69 2.09 -25.17
N PHE A 12 11.14 0.90 -24.97
CA PHE A 12 10.97 0.26 -23.67
C PHE A 12 11.93 -0.90 -23.49
N ASN A 13 12.15 -1.30 -22.23
CA ASN A 13 12.91 -2.48 -21.85
C ASN A 13 12.00 -3.72 -21.89
N PHE A 14 12.28 -4.64 -22.81
CA PHE A 14 11.54 -5.88 -23.01
C PHE A 14 12.47 -7.07 -22.78
N SER A 15 11.96 -8.14 -22.15
CA SER A 15 12.75 -9.37 -21.93
C SER A 15 13.06 -10.10 -23.24
N HIS A 16 12.24 -9.87 -24.27
CA HIS A 16 12.43 -10.40 -25.61
C HIS A 16 12.16 -9.31 -26.64
N CYS A 17 12.88 -9.32 -27.75
CA CYS A 17 12.61 -8.43 -28.87
C CYS A 17 11.23 -8.73 -29.47
N PRO A 18 10.31 -7.76 -29.60
CA PRO A 18 8.99 -7.99 -30.19
C PRO A 18 9.04 -8.33 -31.68
N HIS A 19 10.16 -8.07 -32.37
CA HIS A 19 10.30 -8.29 -33.80
C HIS A 19 10.96 -9.63 -34.15
N CYS A 20 11.97 -10.07 -33.38
CA CYS A 20 12.74 -11.29 -33.69
C CYS A 20 12.72 -12.34 -32.57
N GLY A 21 12.14 -12.04 -31.41
CA GLY A 21 12.12 -12.96 -30.26
C GLY A 21 13.45 -13.13 -29.53
N TYR A 22 14.50 -12.39 -29.90
CA TYR A 22 15.79 -12.46 -29.22
C TYR A 22 15.66 -12.07 -27.74
N LYS A 23 16.16 -12.93 -26.84
CA LYS A 23 16.13 -12.71 -25.40
C LYS A 23 17.14 -11.62 -25.02
N MET A 24 16.65 -10.55 -24.42
CA MET A 24 17.48 -9.46 -23.92
C MET A 24 17.87 -9.77 -22.48
N ASP A 25 19.15 -9.61 -22.17
CA ASP A 25 19.61 -9.59 -20.78
C ASP A 25 19.17 -8.27 -20.16
N LEU A 26 17.94 -8.25 -19.66
CA LEU A 26 17.48 -7.17 -18.80
C LEU A 26 18.25 -7.27 -17.49
N GLU A 27 19.01 -6.22 -17.16
CA GLU A 27 19.42 -6.01 -15.78
C GLU A 27 18.14 -5.95 -14.94
N VAL A 28 17.92 -7.00 -14.17
CA VAL A 28 16.82 -7.09 -13.22
C VAL A 28 17.08 -5.98 -12.21
N GLU A 29 16.19 -4.97 -12.17
CA GLU A 29 16.20 -3.99 -11.09
C GLU A 29 16.27 -4.77 -9.76
N GLY A 30 17.36 -4.53 -9.01
CA GLY A 30 17.68 -5.29 -7.82
C GLY A 30 16.57 -5.23 -6.76
N PRO A 31 16.65 -6.08 -5.73
CA PRO A 31 15.68 -6.07 -4.64
C PRO A 31 15.57 -4.66 -4.06
N ILE A 32 14.34 -4.23 -3.77
CA ILE A 32 14.09 -2.95 -3.14
C ILE A 32 14.93 -2.81 -1.86
N PRO A 33 15.67 -1.71 -1.69
CA PRO A 33 16.48 -1.51 -0.51
C PRO A 33 15.58 -1.33 0.72
N ASN A 34 16.04 -1.81 1.87
CA ASN A 34 15.25 -1.88 3.11
C ASN A 34 14.68 -0.54 3.58
N TRP A 35 15.30 0.61 3.25
CA TRP A 35 14.79 1.94 3.62
C TRP A 35 13.52 2.34 2.87
N ARG A 36 13.25 1.74 1.70
CA ARG A 36 12.03 1.97 0.92
C ARG A 36 10.88 1.06 1.38
N TYR A 37 11.11 0.24 2.40
CA TYR A 37 10.06 -0.51 3.07
C TYR A 37 9.17 0.45 3.86
N LEU A 38 7.96 0.68 3.35
CA LEU A 38 6.91 1.39 4.07
C LEU A 38 6.30 0.42 5.10
N PRO A 39 6.44 0.67 6.42
CA PRO A 39 5.73 -0.12 7.40
C PRO A 39 4.23 0.05 7.17
N GLY A 40 3.55 -1.01 6.74
CA GLY A 40 2.12 -0.98 6.43
C GLY A 40 1.31 -0.48 7.62
N PHE A 41 0.53 0.59 7.42
CA PHE A 41 -0.34 1.22 8.42
C PHE A 41 -1.63 0.40 8.66
N ARG A 42 -1.51 -0.93 8.81
CA ARG A 42 -2.61 -1.77 9.28
C ARG A 42 -2.21 -2.41 10.59
N SER A 43 -2.02 -1.59 11.62
CA SER A 43 -1.85 -2.10 12.98
C SER A 43 -3.17 -2.73 13.42
N LYS A 44 -3.33 -4.04 13.24
CA LYS A 44 -4.38 -4.84 13.88
C LYS A 44 -4.09 -4.97 15.38
N THR A 45 -3.98 -3.85 16.09
CA THR A 45 -3.79 -3.87 17.54
C THR A 45 -5.18 -3.88 18.18
N PRO A 46 -5.65 -5.05 18.69
CA PRO A 46 -7.02 -5.19 19.20
C PRO A 46 -7.32 -4.21 20.34
N TRP A 47 -6.30 -3.86 21.12
CA TRP A 47 -6.37 -2.90 22.22
C TRP A 47 -6.82 -1.49 21.78
N LYS A 48 -6.40 -1.02 20.59
CA LYS A 48 -6.84 0.31 20.10
C LYS A 48 -8.33 0.33 19.75
N MET A 49 -8.85 -0.79 19.23
CA MET A 49 -10.28 -0.95 18.95
C MET A 49 -11.11 -0.98 20.23
N ILE A 50 -10.63 -1.69 21.26
CA ILE A 50 -11.29 -1.73 22.58
C ILE A 50 -11.32 -0.34 23.21
N LEU A 51 -10.18 0.36 23.21
CA LEU A 51 -10.07 1.70 23.79
C LEU A 51 -10.99 2.71 23.10
N ALA A 52 -11.04 2.70 21.76
CA ALA A 52 -11.96 3.55 21.00
C ALA A 52 -13.43 3.25 21.34
N THR A 53 -13.78 1.96 21.46
CA THR A 53 -15.15 1.52 21.78
C THR A 53 -15.57 2.03 23.15
N VAL A 54 -14.71 1.90 24.17
CA VAL A 54 -14.99 2.39 25.53
C VAL A 54 -15.21 3.90 25.54
N ILE A 55 -14.38 4.66 24.82
CA ILE A 55 -14.52 6.12 24.71
C ILE A 55 -15.86 6.50 24.07
N TYR A 56 -16.24 5.84 22.98
CA TYR A 56 -17.53 6.10 22.32
C TYR A 56 -18.73 5.82 23.22
N ILE A 57 -18.71 4.71 23.98
CA ILE A 57 -19.78 4.37 24.92
C ILE A 57 -19.89 5.43 26.02
N TRP A 58 -18.77 5.89 26.58
CA TRP A 58 -18.75 6.96 27.58
C TRP A 58 -19.34 8.27 27.06
N ILE A 59 -18.94 8.69 25.86
CA ILE A 59 -19.47 9.90 25.21
C ILE A 59 -20.99 9.77 24.97
N LEU A 60 -21.43 8.62 24.48
CA LEU A 60 -22.84 8.35 24.22
C LEU A 60 -23.66 8.40 25.52
N LEU A 61 -23.17 7.81 26.61
CA LEU A 61 -23.82 7.88 27.93
C LEU A 61 -23.88 9.31 28.46
N ALA A 62 -22.80 10.10 28.33
CA ALA A 62 -22.78 11.50 28.74
C ALA A 62 -23.82 12.34 28.00
N ILE A 63 -23.99 12.09 26.69
CA ILE A 63 -25.03 12.73 25.88
C ILE A 63 -26.42 12.32 26.40
N ILE A 64 -26.69 11.03 26.59
CA ILE A 64 -27.98 10.54 27.11
C ILE A 64 -28.32 11.17 28.46
N VAL A 65 -27.37 11.21 29.40
CA VAL A 65 -27.57 11.83 30.72
C VAL A 65 -27.87 13.32 30.58
N SER A 66 -27.21 14.02 29.66
CA SER A 66 -27.47 15.44 29.41
C SER A 66 -28.88 15.68 28.85
N PHE A 67 -29.38 14.79 27.98
CA PHE A 67 -30.73 14.89 27.44
C PHE A 67 -31.80 14.55 28.48
N PHE A 68 -31.63 13.49 29.26
CA PHE A 68 -32.63 13.10 30.28
C PHE A 68 -32.56 13.94 31.56
N GLY A 69 -31.38 14.44 31.92
CA GLY A 69 -31.19 15.32 33.08
C GLY A 69 -31.70 16.75 32.88
N GLY A 70 -31.94 17.17 31.64
CA GLY A 70 -32.60 18.45 31.33
C GLY A 70 -34.13 18.36 31.17
N ILE A 71 -34.71 17.15 31.29
CA ILE A 71 -36.16 16.89 31.13
C ILE A 71 -36.88 16.80 32.49
N ILE A 72 -36.15 16.77 33.61
CA ILE A 72 -36.64 16.87 35.00
C ILE A 72 -36.37 18.27 35.53
#